data_AF-A0A9E3YUM3-F1
#
_entry.id   AF-A0A9E3YUM3-F1
#
_cell.length_a   1.000
_cell.length_b   1.000
_cell.length_c   1.000
_cell.angle_alpha   90.00
_cell.angle_beta   90.00
_cell.angle_gamma   90.00
#
_symmetry.space_group_name_H-M   'P 1'
#
loop_
_entity.id
_entity.type
_entity.pdbx_description
1 polymer ?
#
loop_
_entity_poly.entity_id
_entity_poly.type
_entity_poly.pdbx_seq_one_letter_code
_entity_poly.pdbx_strand_id
1 'polypeptide(L)'
;MKRFFAVLALLLCIPAALAVENPAPRYVEGTHYVRLAQAMPTADPQKIEVVEVFWYGCIHCYHLEPLIETWRKTLGADVDF
;
A
#
# COMPACT_ATOMS: atom_id res chain seq x y z
N MET A 1 -23.26 -5.86 45.91
CA MET A 1 -23.30 -4.59 45.17
C MET A 1 -21.94 -4.17 44.58
N LYS A 2 -20.82 -4.17 45.33
CA LYS A 2 -19.48 -3.86 44.78
C LYS A 2 -19.01 -4.75 43.62
N ARG A 3 -19.32 -6.05 43.66
CA ARG A 3 -18.99 -7.01 42.58
C ARG A 3 -19.80 -6.76 41.29
N PHE A 4 -21.04 -6.30 41.42
CA PHE A 4 -21.89 -5.95 40.29
C PHE A 4 -21.39 -4.68 39.58
N PHE A 5 -20.98 -3.67 40.35
CA PHE A 5 -20.34 -2.48 39.82
C PHE A 5 -18.99 -2.78 39.15
N ALA A 6 -18.19 -3.70 39.70
CA ALA A 6 -16.92 -4.11 39.10
C ALA A 6 -17.10 -4.87 37.78
N VAL A 7 -18.12 -5.75 37.68
CA VAL A 7 -18.42 -6.49 36.45
C VAL A 7 -19.01 -5.56 35.37
N LEU A 8 -19.86 -4.61 35.76
CA LEU A 8 -20.41 -3.61 34.83
C LEU A 8 -19.33 -2.66 34.28
N ALA A 9 -18.37 -2.25 35.12
CA ALA A 9 -17.22 -1.45 34.71
C ALA A 9 -16.26 -2.23 33.79
N LEU A 10 -16.06 -3.53 34.03
CA LEU A 10 -15.24 -4.38 33.18
C LEU A 10 -15.89 -4.60 31.81
N LEU A 11 -17.21 -4.80 31.75
CA LEU A 11 -17.98 -4.95 30.51
C LEU A 11 -17.99 -3.68 29.64
N LEU A 12 -17.93 -2.49 30.25
CA LEU A 12 -17.92 -1.22 29.53
C LEU A 12 -16.56 -0.88 28.87
N CYS A 13 -15.46 -1.51 29.31
CA CYS A 13 -14.11 -1.26 28.78
C CYS A 13 -13.71 -2.17 27.60
N ILE A 14 -14.46 -3.25 27.35
CA ILE A 14 -14.19 -4.21 26.26
C ILE A 14 -14.33 -3.59 24.85
N PRO A 15 -15.30 -2.69 24.56
CA PRO A 15 -15.45 -2.12 23.21
C PRO A 15 -14.28 -1.23 22.77
N ALA A 16 -13.62 -0.55 23.71
CA ALA A 16 -12.52 0.37 23.41
C ALA A 16 -11.22 -0.35 23.00
N ALA A 17 -11.00 -1.57 23.50
CA ALA A 17 -9.84 -2.39 23.14
C ALA A 17 -9.97 -3.07 21.77
N LEU A 18 -11.18 -3.06 21.17
CA LEU A 18 -11.47 -3.63 19.85
C LEU A 18 -11.70 -2.55 18.78
N ALA A 19 -11.38 -1.29 19.08
CA ALA A 19 -11.35 -0.26 18.06
C ALA A 19 -10.23 -0.60 17.06
N VAL A 20 -10.61 -1.28 15.97
CA VAL A 20 -9.75 -1.46 14.80
C VAL A 20 -9.53 -0.06 14.25
N GLU A 21 -8.34 0.49 14.45
CA GLU A 21 -7.88 1.65 13.71
C GLU A 21 -7.97 1.28 12.23
N ASN A 22 -8.87 1.96 11.51
CA ASN A 22 -8.99 1.84 10.07
C ASN A 22 -8.31 3.10 9.51
N PRO A 23 -6.96 3.12 9.46
CA PRO A 23 -6.25 4.30 8.98
C PRO A 23 -6.75 4.58 7.57
N ALA A 24 -7.01 5.85 7.29
CA ALA A 24 -7.38 6.28 5.95
C ALA A 24 -6.38 5.69 4.93
N PRO A 25 -6.85 5.30 3.73
CA PRO A 25 -5.98 4.68 2.74
C PRO A 25 -4.80 5.60 2.45
N ARG A 26 -3.59 5.05 2.59
CA ARG A 26 -2.33 5.80 2.42
C ARG A 26 -2.20 6.44 1.04
N TYR A 27 -2.78 5.80 0.02
CA TYR A 27 -2.79 6.28 -1.36
C TYR A 27 -4.22 6.48 -1.85
N VAL A 28 -4.42 7.53 -2.64
CA VAL A 28 -5.75 8.03 -3.04
C VAL A 28 -5.78 8.13 -4.56
N GLU A 29 -6.78 7.46 -5.16
CA GLU A 29 -7.02 7.51 -6.60
C GLU A 29 -7.34 8.96 -7.04
N GLY A 30 -6.77 9.39 -8.16
CA GLY A 30 -6.88 10.76 -8.67
C GLY A 30 -5.91 11.77 -8.03
N THR A 31 -5.18 11.40 -6.97
CA THR A 31 -4.11 12.22 -6.38
C THR A 31 -2.75 11.55 -6.52
N HIS A 32 -2.63 10.31 -6.04
CA HIS A 32 -1.35 9.59 -6.00
C HIS A 32 -1.17 8.62 -7.18
N TYR A 33 -2.28 8.13 -7.73
CA TYR A 33 -2.29 7.24 -8.90
C TYR A 33 -3.59 7.43 -9.69
N VAL A 34 -3.58 6.97 -10.94
CA VAL A 34 -4.77 6.89 -11.78
C VAL A 34 -4.96 5.45 -12.21
N ARG A 35 -6.19 4.94 -12.12
CA ARG A 35 -6.55 3.64 -12.68
C ARG A 35 -6.74 3.77 -14.18
N LEU A 36 -6.04 2.95 -14.95
CA LEU A 36 -6.26 2.90 -16.40
C LEU A 36 -7.68 2.41 -16.68
N ALA A 37 -8.33 3.02 -17.68
CA ALA A 37 -9.69 2.64 -18.07
C ALA A 37 -9.77 1.19 -18.61
N GLN A 38 -8.68 0.73 -19.22
CA GLN A 38 -8.51 -0.64 -19.69
C GLN A 38 -7.26 -1.24 -19.04
N ALA A 39 -7.38 -2.47 -18.54
CA ALA A 39 -6.23 -3.23 -18.07
C ALA A 39 -5.28 -3.52 -19.24
N MET A 40 -4.00 -3.25 -19.04
CA MET A 40 -2.97 -3.59 -20.02
C MET A 40 -2.61 -5.08 -19.88
N PRO A 41 -2.31 -5.78 -20.99
CA PRO A 41 -1.75 -7.12 -20.92
C PRO A 41 -0.41 -7.08 -20.17
N THR A 42 -0.21 -8.00 -19.23
CA THR A 42 1.07 -8.22 -18.57
C THR A 42 1.82 -9.35 -19.25
N ALA A 43 3.15 -9.40 -19.09
CA ALA A 43 3.98 -10.46 -19.62
C ALA A 43 3.72 -11.81 -18.93
N ASP A 44 3.51 -11.80 -17.61
CA ASP A 44 3.13 -12.96 -16.81
C ASP A 44 1.89 -12.64 -15.96
N PRO A 45 0.75 -13.32 -16.17
CA PRO A 45 -0.45 -13.14 -15.35
C PRO A 45 -0.32 -13.60 -13.88
N GLN A 46 0.72 -14.36 -13.53
CA GLN A 46 0.98 -14.84 -12.17
C GLN A 46 1.82 -13.86 -11.34
N LYS A 47 2.30 -12.78 -11.96
CA LYS A 47 3.21 -11.80 -11.36
C LYS A 47 2.59 -10.42 -11.32
N ILE A 48 3.05 -9.61 -10.37
CA ILE A 48 2.75 -8.18 -10.31
C ILE A 48 3.78 -7.49 -11.20
N GLU A 49 3.32 -6.98 -12.34
CA GLU A 49 4.18 -6.25 -13.27
C GLU A 49 4.24 -4.76 -12.91
N VAL A 50 5.45 -4.21 -12.86
CA VAL A 50 5.69 -2.77 -12.69
C VAL A 50 6.55 -2.28 -13.84
N VAL A 51 6.04 -1.36 -14.65
CA VAL A 51 6.74 -0.86 -15.85
C VAL A 51 7.17 0.59 -15.65
N GLU A 52 8.44 0.89 -15.92
CA GLU A 52 8.94 2.25 -16.05
C GLU A 52 9.01 2.68 -17.53
N VAL A 53 8.27 3.73 -17.86
CA VAL A 53 8.36 4.38 -19.18
C VAL A 53 9.38 5.51 -19.08
N PHE A 54 10.55 5.32 -19.68
CA PHE A 54 11.63 6.29 -19.64
C PHE A 54 12.19 6.63 -21.02
N TRP A 55 13.02 7.66 -21.05
CA TRP A 55 13.81 8.03 -22.22
C TRP A 55 15.22 8.46 -21.77
N TYR A 56 16.28 8.01 -22.44
CA TYR A 56 17.65 8.36 -22.08
C TYR A 56 17.96 9.87 -22.06
N GLY A 57 17.23 10.70 -22.81
CA GLY A 57 17.38 12.16 -22.79
C GLY A 57 16.66 12.87 -21.64
N CYS A 58 15.88 12.14 -20.84
CA CYS A 58 15.05 12.69 -19.77
C CYS A 58 15.87 12.89 -18.49
N ILE A 59 16.10 14.16 -18.10
CA ILE A 59 16.85 14.47 -16.87
C ILE A 59 16.12 14.03 -15.59
N HIS A 60 14.78 14.03 -15.57
CA HIS A 60 14.02 13.55 -14.41
C HIS A 60 14.17 12.03 -14.23
N CYS A 61 14.18 11.30 -15.34
CA CYS A 61 14.38 9.85 -15.36
C CYS A 61 15.80 9.53 -14.90
N TYR A 62 16.81 10.28 -15.37
CA TYR A 62 18.18 10.16 -14.90
C TYR A 62 18.32 10.37 -13.38
N HIS A 63 17.60 11.34 -12.80
CA HIS A 63 17.60 11.53 -11.34
C HIS A 63 16.83 10.45 -10.57
N LEU A 64 15.82 9.83 -11.20
CA LEU A 64 15.01 8.78 -10.60
C LEU A 64 15.73 7.42 -10.58
N GLU A 65 16.56 7.15 -11.59
CA GLU A 65 17.27 5.89 -11.81
C GLU A 65 17.94 5.30 -10.54
N PRO A 66 18.71 6.07 -9.74
CA PRO A 66 19.36 5.50 -8.55
C PRO A 66 18.35 5.03 -7.48
N LEU A 67 17.18 5.67 -7.41
CA LEU A 67 16.11 5.30 -6.48
C LEU A 67 15.40 4.03 -6.94
N ILE A 68 15.12 3.92 -8.25
CA ILE A 68 14.55 2.72 -8.87
C ILE A 68 15.49 1.53 -8.68
N GLU A 69 16.78 1.69 -8.97
CA GLU A 69 17.77 0.63 -8.80
C GLU A 69 17.94 0.17 -7.34
N THR A 70 17.73 1.07 -6.39
CA THR A 70 17.72 0.73 -4.97
C THR A 70 16.45 -0.02 -4.59
N TRP A 71 15.29 0.47 -5.03
CA TRP A 71 14.00 -0.16 -4.78
C TRP A 71 13.89 -1.54 -5.44
N ARG A 72 14.44 -1.74 -6.64
CA ARG A 72 14.44 -3.01 -7.37
C ARG A 72 15.08 -4.16 -6.57
N LYS A 73 16.02 -3.85 -5.68
CA LYS A 73 16.65 -4.85 -4.80
C LYS A 73 15.77 -5.29 -3.64
N THR A 74 14.64 -4.60 -3.42
CA THR A 74 13.69 -4.86 -2.33
C THR A 74 12.42 -5.57 -2.81
N LEU A 75 12.36 -5.96 -4.09
CA LEU A 75 11.19 -6.59 -4.68
C LEU A 75 10.88 -7.95 -4.04
N GLY A 76 9.59 -8.22 -3.89
CA GLY A 76 9.09 -9.54 -3.52
C GLY A 76 9.26 -10.55 -4.66
N ALA A 77 9.19 -11.84 -4.35
CA ALA A 77 9.31 -12.90 -5.35
C ALA A 77 8.17 -12.94 -6.38
N ASP A 78 7.05 -12.27 -6.07
CA ASP A 78 5.84 -12.13 -6.88
C ASP A 78 5.83 -10.88 -7.75
N VAL A 79 6.86 -10.03 -7.68
CA VAL A 79 6.96 -8.79 -8.47
C VAL A 79 7.99 -8.93 -9.57
N ASP A 80 7.59 -8.59 -10.79
CA ASP A 80 8.47 -8.49 -11.94
C ASP A 80 8.51 -7.01 -12.39
N PHE A 81 9.71 -6.44 -12.47
CA PHE A 81 9.97 -5.07 -12.92
C PHE A 81 10.77 -5.11 -14.22
#